data_AF-A0A7J0F860-F1
#
_entry.id   AF-A0A7J0F860-F1
#
_cell.length_a   1.000
_cell.length_b   1.000
_cell.length_c   1.000
_cell.angle_alpha   90.00
_cell.angle_beta   90.00
_cell.angle_gamma   90.00
#
_symmetry.space_group_name_H-M   'P 1'
#
loop_
_entity.id
_entity.type
_entity.pdbx_description
1 polymer ?
#
loop_
_entity_poly.entity_id
_entity_poly.type
_entity_poly.pdbx_seq_one_letter_code
_entity_poly.pdbx_strand_id
1 'polypeptide(L)'
;MADIKAADDDDRHHRFIVSERREFEQEEEEEKMKPQKTKRVASLDIFRGLTVALMILVDDAGGEWPMIGHAPWNGCNLADFVMPFFLFIVGMAVALALKRIPNQLIATKKVFLRTLKLLFWGLLLQGGFSHAPDKLTYGVDMKKIRWCGILQRIALAYLVVALIEISTKNAQAKVLFPGRLVGAFVLIFYLALIYGIYVPDWHFTIHNKDSADYGKTLIVSCGVRGKLDPPCNAVGYIDREVLGINHMYEHPAWKRSKACTKNSPYEGPFLNDAPSWCLAPFEPEGILSSISSILSTIIGVHYGHVLIHMKSHSSRLRHWVIMGLALLVLGFILHFTSAIPLNKQLYTFSYVCVTSGAAALVFSAFYTLVDIWSLKYLFLPLEWIGMNAMLVYVMAAEGIFAAFINGWYWDDPHNTLIYWIQKHVFIGVWHSRRVGILLYVIFAEILFWAVVAGIFHRLHIYWKL
;
A
#
# COMPACT_ATOMS: atom_id res chain seq x y z
N MET A 1 -54.04 -29.62 -63.30
CA MET A 1 -52.99 -28.59 -63.15
C MET A 1 -53.12 -27.90 -61.78
N ALA A 2 -53.14 -28.67 -60.68
CA ALA A 2 -53.38 -28.11 -59.34
C ALA A 2 -52.64 -28.81 -58.16
N ASP A 3 -51.85 -29.87 -58.39
CA ASP A 3 -51.25 -30.65 -57.26
C ASP A 3 -49.73 -30.50 -57.08
N ILE A 4 -49.07 -29.57 -57.77
CA ILE A 4 -47.60 -29.41 -57.66
C ILE A 4 -47.22 -28.17 -56.80
N LYS A 5 -48.18 -27.31 -56.43
CA LYS A 5 -47.89 -26.10 -55.63
C LYS A 5 -47.94 -26.28 -54.11
N ALA A 6 -48.57 -27.33 -53.59
CA ALA A 6 -48.73 -27.51 -52.14
C ALA A 6 -47.50 -28.11 -51.45
N ALA A 7 -46.73 -28.97 -52.13
CA ALA A 7 -45.55 -29.61 -51.55
C ALA A 7 -44.33 -28.68 -51.41
N ASP A 8 -44.24 -27.62 -52.24
CA ASP A 8 -43.13 -26.66 -52.24
C ASP A 8 -43.33 -25.50 -51.25
N ASP A 9 -44.50 -25.39 -50.63
CA ASP A 9 -44.83 -24.38 -49.62
C ASP A 9 -44.59 -24.93 -48.19
N ASP A 10 -44.92 -26.21 -47.97
CA ASP A 10 -44.68 -26.90 -46.70
C ASP A 10 -43.17 -27.08 -46.41
N ASP A 11 -42.38 -27.40 -47.43
CA ASP A 11 -40.92 -27.56 -47.30
C ASP A 11 -40.19 -26.21 -47.13
N ARG A 12 -40.78 -25.11 -47.63
CA ARG A 12 -40.30 -23.74 -47.35
C ARG A 12 -40.64 -23.32 -45.92
N HIS A 13 -41.86 -23.60 -45.47
CA HIS A 13 -42.28 -23.25 -44.11
C HIS A 13 -41.48 -24.04 -43.07
N HIS A 14 -41.20 -25.32 -43.32
CA HIS A 14 -40.34 -26.13 -42.48
C HIS A 14 -38.89 -25.64 -42.45
N ARG A 15 -38.33 -25.22 -43.59
CA ARG A 15 -36.97 -24.62 -43.64
C ARG A 15 -36.87 -23.30 -42.87
N PHE A 16 -37.90 -22.46 -42.93
CA PHE A 16 -37.94 -21.21 -42.15
C PHE A 16 -38.01 -21.48 -40.63
N ILE A 17 -38.84 -22.43 -40.19
CA ILE A 17 -38.95 -22.77 -38.75
C ILE A 17 -37.63 -23.36 -38.22
N VAL A 18 -36.91 -24.13 -39.05
CA VAL A 18 -35.61 -24.70 -38.69
C VAL A 18 -34.51 -23.63 -38.67
N SER A 19 -34.55 -22.61 -39.53
CA SER A 19 -33.58 -21.50 -39.49
C SER A 19 -33.81 -20.60 -38.28
N GLU A 20 -35.06 -20.23 -37.98
CA GLU A 20 -35.41 -19.42 -36.80
C GLU A 20 -35.01 -20.10 -35.50
N ARG A 21 -35.21 -21.43 -35.39
CA ARG A 21 -34.77 -22.20 -34.23
C ARG A 21 -33.25 -22.22 -34.08
N ARG A 22 -32.51 -22.35 -35.19
CA ARG A 22 -31.04 -22.31 -35.16
C ARG A 22 -30.50 -20.92 -34.83
N GLU A 23 -31.16 -19.86 -35.29
CA GLU A 23 -30.82 -18.49 -34.91
C GLU A 23 -31.08 -18.25 -33.41
N PHE A 24 -32.20 -18.73 -32.87
CA PHE A 24 -32.48 -18.69 -31.43
C PHE A 24 -31.49 -19.52 -30.60
N GLU A 25 -31.12 -20.73 -31.05
CA GLU A 25 -30.13 -21.57 -30.39
C GLU A 25 -28.72 -20.96 -30.46
N GLN A 26 -28.37 -20.30 -31.57
CA GLN A 26 -27.13 -19.54 -31.72
C GLN A 26 -27.13 -18.26 -30.88
N GLU A 27 -28.25 -17.55 -30.75
CA GLU A 27 -28.38 -16.39 -29.86
C GLU A 27 -28.30 -16.82 -28.39
N GLU A 28 -28.90 -17.93 -27.99
CA GLU A 28 -28.75 -18.49 -26.63
C GLU A 28 -27.31 -18.97 -26.34
N GLU A 29 -26.62 -19.55 -27.33
CA GLU A 29 -25.22 -19.94 -27.21
C GLU A 29 -24.29 -18.72 -27.17
N GLU A 30 -24.54 -17.68 -27.98
CA GLU A 30 -23.81 -16.41 -27.94
C GLU A 30 -24.07 -15.63 -26.64
N GLU A 31 -25.29 -15.70 -26.07
CA GLU A 31 -25.62 -15.08 -24.80
C GLU A 31 -24.99 -15.83 -23.61
N LYS A 32 -24.87 -17.16 -23.68
CA LYS A 32 -24.06 -17.98 -22.75
C LYS A 32 -22.55 -17.74 -22.90
N MET A 33 -22.10 -17.33 -24.09
CA MET A 33 -20.68 -17.11 -24.41
C MET A 33 -20.21 -15.66 -24.19
N LYS A 34 -21.12 -14.69 -23.98
CA LYS A 34 -20.74 -13.37 -23.46
C LYS A 34 -20.08 -13.57 -22.09
N PRO A 35 -18.81 -13.18 -21.89
CA PRO A 35 -18.17 -13.34 -20.60
C PRO A 35 -18.98 -12.55 -19.58
N GLN A 36 -19.66 -13.28 -18.69
CA GLN A 36 -20.46 -12.72 -17.60
C GLN A 36 -19.60 -11.64 -16.93
N LYS A 37 -19.98 -10.36 -17.05
CA LYS A 37 -19.23 -9.24 -16.47
C LYS A 37 -19.17 -9.46 -14.97
N THR A 38 -18.10 -10.09 -14.50
CA THR A 38 -17.90 -10.40 -13.09
C THR A 38 -18.04 -9.12 -12.28
N LYS A 39 -19.06 -9.07 -11.43
CA LYS A 39 -19.40 -7.91 -10.62
C LYS A 39 -18.19 -7.51 -9.80
N ARG A 40 -17.72 -6.28 -10.00
CA ARG A 40 -16.59 -5.71 -9.26
C ARG A 40 -16.98 -5.60 -7.78
N VAL A 41 -16.05 -5.90 -6.88
CA VAL A 41 -16.30 -5.92 -5.43
C VAL A 41 -16.12 -4.49 -4.91
N ALA A 42 -17.24 -3.80 -4.68
CA ALA A 42 -17.22 -2.36 -4.37
C ALA A 42 -16.49 -2.07 -3.04
N SER A 43 -16.66 -2.91 -2.02
CA SER A 43 -15.92 -2.78 -0.75
C SER A 43 -14.40 -2.83 -0.91
N LEU A 44 -13.87 -3.56 -1.90
CA LEU A 44 -12.43 -3.64 -2.15
C LEU A 44 -11.90 -2.34 -2.77
N ASP A 45 -12.66 -1.73 -3.67
CA ASP A 45 -12.30 -0.43 -4.24
C ASP A 45 -12.43 0.68 -3.19
N ILE A 46 -13.48 0.68 -2.38
CA ILE A 46 -13.66 1.63 -1.27
C ILE A 46 -12.55 1.49 -0.23
N PHE A 47 -12.18 0.26 0.14
CA PHE A 47 -11.08 0.05 1.09
C PHE A 47 -9.76 0.58 0.52
N ARG A 48 -9.49 0.35 -0.77
CA ARG A 48 -8.32 0.94 -1.45
C ARG A 48 -8.38 2.46 -1.49
N GLY A 49 -9.55 3.04 -1.74
CA GLY A 49 -9.76 4.48 -1.71
C GLY A 49 -9.53 5.10 -0.35
N LEU A 50 -10.02 4.44 0.72
CA LEU A 50 -9.73 4.83 2.10
C LEU A 50 -8.22 4.82 2.34
N THR A 51 -7.51 3.76 1.94
CA THR A 51 -6.06 3.68 2.15
C THR A 51 -5.30 4.78 1.43
N VAL A 52 -5.69 5.13 0.19
CA VAL A 52 -5.09 6.27 -0.55
C VAL A 52 -5.43 7.60 0.12
N ALA A 53 -6.67 7.80 0.58
CA ALA A 53 -7.06 9.02 1.28
C ALA A 53 -6.32 9.16 2.62
N LEU A 54 -6.14 8.06 3.36
CA LEU A 54 -5.34 8.04 4.59
C LEU A 54 -3.86 8.34 4.33
N MET A 55 -3.31 7.86 3.22
CA MET A 55 -1.94 8.16 2.81
C MET A 55 -1.74 9.67 2.60
N ILE A 56 -2.60 10.32 1.80
CA ILE A 56 -2.58 11.78 1.62
C ILE A 56 -2.71 12.49 2.99
N LEU A 57 -3.67 12.04 3.83
CA LEU A 57 -3.87 12.61 5.16
C LEU A 57 -2.61 12.57 6.03
N VAL A 58 -1.89 11.45 6.03
CA VAL A 58 -0.76 11.26 6.93
C VAL A 58 0.52 11.90 6.42
N ASP A 59 0.69 11.98 5.10
CA ASP A 59 1.85 12.61 4.47
C ASP A 59 1.78 14.15 4.66
N ASP A 60 0.60 14.75 4.45
CA ASP A 60 0.47 16.21 4.44
C ASP A 60 0.04 16.81 5.81
N ALA A 61 -0.69 16.06 6.67
CA ALA A 61 -1.09 16.54 8.00
C ALA A 61 -0.28 15.92 9.15
N GLY A 62 0.50 14.85 8.92
CA GLY A 62 1.18 14.09 9.97
C GLY A 62 2.28 14.85 10.71
N GLY A 63 2.86 15.89 10.09
CA GLY A 63 3.83 16.78 10.75
C GLY A 63 3.23 17.65 11.85
N GLU A 64 1.99 18.09 11.66
CA GLU A 64 1.26 18.94 12.62
C GLU A 64 0.52 18.11 13.69
N TRP A 65 0.22 16.85 13.37
CA TRP A 65 -0.52 15.92 14.22
C TRP A 65 0.28 14.62 14.41
N PRO A 66 1.09 14.50 15.48
CA PRO A 66 1.98 13.35 15.68
C PRO A 66 1.26 11.99 15.76
N MET A 67 -0.01 11.98 16.21
CA MET A 67 -0.85 10.76 16.24
C MET A 67 -1.32 10.34 14.85
N ILE A 68 -1.36 11.27 13.90
CA ILE A 68 -1.62 11.01 12.48
C ILE A 68 -0.33 10.50 11.81
N GLY A 69 0.81 11.16 12.05
CA GLY A 69 2.11 10.74 11.53
C GLY A 69 2.66 9.44 12.15
N HIS A 70 3.80 8.97 11.68
CA HIS A 70 4.40 7.69 12.13
C HIS A 70 4.74 7.65 13.63
N ALA A 71 4.73 6.47 14.25
CA ALA A 71 5.38 6.29 15.55
C ALA A 71 6.91 6.50 15.43
N PRO A 72 7.60 7.12 16.40
CA PRO A 72 9.05 7.35 16.29
C PRO A 72 9.87 6.06 16.20
N TRP A 73 9.46 4.98 16.89
CA TRP A 73 10.11 3.68 16.78
C TRP A 73 9.15 2.53 17.09
N ASN A 74 8.92 2.27 18.39
CA ASN A 74 7.93 1.31 18.85
C ASN A 74 6.57 2.01 19.04
N GLY A 75 5.50 1.30 18.73
CA GLY A 75 4.14 1.80 18.72
C GLY A 75 3.51 1.68 17.32
N CYS A 76 2.29 2.19 17.20
CA CYS A 76 1.55 2.20 15.95
C CYS A 76 0.60 3.41 15.95
N ASN A 77 0.87 4.38 15.08
CA ASN A 77 0.01 5.55 14.84
C ASN A 77 -0.78 5.38 13.54
N LEU A 78 -1.60 6.35 13.16
CA LEU A 78 -2.49 6.22 11.99
C LEU A 78 -1.72 5.94 10.68
N ALA A 79 -0.62 6.65 10.44
CA ALA A 79 0.25 6.44 9.27
C ALA A 79 0.77 5.01 9.14
N ASP A 80 0.94 4.32 10.27
CA ASP A 80 1.51 2.98 10.30
C ASP A 80 0.51 1.91 9.81
N PHE A 81 -0.76 2.25 9.57
CA PHE A 81 -1.73 1.30 8.98
C PHE A 81 -1.80 1.34 7.45
N VAL A 82 -1.36 2.44 6.81
CA VAL A 82 -1.54 2.69 5.38
C VAL A 82 -0.90 1.60 4.52
N MET A 83 0.38 1.36 4.72
CA MET A 83 1.13 0.41 3.89
C MET A 83 0.62 -1.05 4.08
N PRO A 84 0.41 -1.57 5.31
CA PRO A 84 -0.11 -2.93 5.49
C PRO A 84 -1.49 -3.12 4.89
N PHE A 85 -2.34 -2.09 4.91
CA PHE A 85 -3.64 -2.12 4.24
C PHE A 85 -3.48 -2.27 2.72
N PHE A 86 -2.52 -1.56 2.10
CA PHE A 86 -2.22 -1.76 0.68
C PHE A 86 -1.77 -3.19 0.38
N LEU A 87 -0.84 -3.75 1.16
CA LEU A 87 -0.37 -5.12 0.96
C LEU A 87 -1.49 -6.16 1.10
N PHE A 88 -2.36 -5.97 2.08
CA PHE A 88 -3.55 -6.81 2.27
C PHE A 88 -4.48 -6.74 1.04
N ILE A 89 -4.77 -5.53 0.55
CA ILE A 89 -5.61 -5.30 -0.64
C ILE A 89 -4.97 -5.91 -1.90
N VAL A 90 -3.65 -5.75 -2.07
CA VAL A 90 -2.89 -6.36 -3.16
C VAL A 90 -3.01 -7.87 -3.11
N GLY A 91 -2.90 -8.48 -1.93
CA GLY A 91 -3.12 -9.92 -1.73
C GLY A 91 -4.53 -10.36 -2.17
N MET A 92 -5.57 -9.67 -1.71
CA MET A 92 -6.95 -9.96 -2.14
C MET A 92 -7.10 -9.86 -3.66
N ALA A 93 -6.52 -8.82 -4.27
CA ALA A 93 -6.56 -8.60 -5.70
C ALA A 93 -5.82 -9.69 -6.50
N VAL A 94 -4.72 -10.23 -5.97
CA VAL A 94 -3.97 -11.34 -6.58
C VAL A 94 -4.86 -12.58 -6.73
N ALA A 95 -5.55 -12.99 -5.67
CA ALA A 95 -6.46 -14.14 -5.69
C ALA A 95 -7.57 -13.96 -6.76
N LEU A 96 -8.19 -12.77 -6.79
CA LEU A 96 -9.28 -12.46 -7.71
C LEU A 96 -8.83 -12.35 -9.17
N ALA A 97 -7.66 -11.78 -9.42
CA ALA A 97 -7.13 -11.57 -10.76
C ALA A 97 -6.60 -12.86 -11.38
N LEU A 98 -5.81 -13.63 -10.64
CA LEU A 98 -5.18 -14.85 -11.15
C LEU A 98 -6.17 -15.97 -11.39
N LYS A 99 -7.28 -16.05 -10.65
CA LYS A 99 -8.37 -17.02 -10.91
C LYS A 99 -8.86 -16.97 -12.36
N ARG A 100 -8.81 -15.79 -12.99
CA ARG A 100 -9.37 -15.55 -14.34
C ARG A 100 -8.42 -15.94 -15.48
N ILE A 101 -7.15 -16.24 -15.19
CA ILE A 101 -6.14 -16.53 -16.21
C ILE A 101 -5.84 -18.03 -16.19
N PRO A 102 -6.33 -18.84 -17.13
CA PRO A 102 -6.12 -20.28 -17.09
C PRO A 102 -4.65 -20.65 -17.34
N ASN A 103 -3.98 -19.98 -18.28
CA ASN A 103 -2.62 -20.30 -18.67
C ASN A 103 -1.58 -19.70 -17.69
N GLN A 104 -0.76 -20.56 -17.07
CA GLN A 104 0.28 -20.17 -16.12
C GLN A 104 1.37 -19.28 -16.75
N LEU A 105 1.82 -19.56 -17.98
CA LEU A 105 2.85 -18.75 -18.65
C LEU A 105 2.36 -17.31 -18.90
N ILE A 106 1.11 -17.18 -19.35
CA ILE A 106 0.49 -15.87 -19.58
C ILE A 106 0.35 -15.10 -18.24
N ALA A 107 -0.04 -15.80 -17.18
CA ALA A 107 -0.13 -15.23 -15.85
C ALA A 107 1.24 -14.73 -15.36
N THR A 108 2.29 -15.55 -15.47
CA THR A 108 3.66 -15.20 -15.06
C THR A 108 4.18 -14.00 -15.84
N LYS A 109 3.98 -13.96 -17.17
CA LYS A 109 4.39 -12.80 -17.99
C LYS A 109 3.69 -11.50 -17.55
N LYS A 110 2.39 -11.55 -17.26
CA LYS A 110 1.63 -10.39 -16.77
C LYS A 110 2.10 -9.93 -15.40
N VAL A 111 2.34 -10.87 -14.48
CA VAL A 111 2.89 -10.58 -13.15
C VAL A 111 4.24 -9.89 -13.28
N PHE A 112 5.16 -10.45 -14.06
CA PHE A 112 6.50 -9.90 -14.25
C PHE A 112 6.50 -8.50 -14.86
N LEU A 113 5.70 -8.26 -15.91
CA LEU A 113 5.56 -6.93 -16.52
C LEU A 113 5.00 -5.90 -15.54
N ARG A 114 4.02 -6.29 -14.71
CA ARG A 114 3.46 -5.41 -13.70
C ARG A 114 4.48 -5.09 -12.60
N THR A 115 5.23 -6.08 -12.15
CA THR A 115 6.33 -5.89 -11.19
C THR A 115 7.38 -4.92 -11.75
N LEU A 116 7.81 -5.08 -13.00
CA LEU A 116 8.76 -4.17 -13.64
C LEU A 116 8.26 -2.73 -13.69
N LYS A 117 6.99 -2.51 -14.03
CA LYS A 117 6.39 -1.17 -14.01
C LYS A 117 6.38 -0.57 -12.60
N LEU A 118 6.01 -1.34 -11.58
CA LEU A 118 6.03 -0.86 -10.19
C LEU A 118 7.45 -0.50 -9.73
N LEU A 119 8.46 -1.30 -10.09
CA LEU A 119 9.86 -0.99 -9.80
C LEU A 119 10.33 0.28 -10.51
N PHE A 120 10.00 0.42 -11.80
CA PHE A 120 10.34 1.60 -12.58
C PHE A 120 9.73 2.88 -12.00
N TRP A 121 8.40 2.87 -11.75
CA TRP A 121 7.73 4.02 -11.15
C TRP A 121 8.19 4.28 -9.72
N GLY A 122 8.51 3.24 -8.95
CA GLY A 122 9.09 3.37 -7.61
C GLY A 122 10.43 4.08 -7.61
N LEU A 123 11.33 3.75 -8.54
CA LEU A 123 12.62 4.43 -8.67
C LEU A 123 12.45 5.87 -9.16
N LEU A 124 11.51 6.13 -10.06
CA LEU A 124 11.27 7.48 -10.57
C LEU A 124 10.69 8.40 -9.48
N LEU A 125 9.72 7.94 -8.71
CA LEU A 125 9.03 8.75 -7.70
C LEU A 125 9.87 8.87 -6.42
N GLN A 126 10.34 7.74 -5.89
CA GLN A 126 11.00 7.69 -4.59
C GLN A 126 12.54 7.75 -4.65
N GLY A 127 13.13 7.50 -5.82
CA GLY A 127 14.59 7.64 -6.03
C GLY A 127 15.08 9.09 -6.03
N GLY A 128 14.19 10.06 -5.84
CA GLY A 128 14.55 11.47 -5.68
C GLY A 128 14.63 12.26 -6.98
N PHE A 129 14.03 11.79 -8.08
CA PHE A 129 14.04 12.52 -9.36
C PHE A 129 13.29 13.85 -9.26
N SER A 130 12.17 13.85 -8.54
CA SER A 130 11.49 15.06 -8.09
C SER A 130 11.84 15.26 -6.61
N HIS A 131 12.51 16.35 -6.27
CA HIS A 131 12.65 16.74 -4.87
C HIS A 131 11.30 17.27 -4.36
N ALA A 132 11.12 17.28 -3.04
CA ALA A 132 9.88 17.69 -2.37
C ALA A 132 9.22 18.93 -3.03
N PRO A 133 7.89 19.07 -2.96
CA PRO A 133 7.14 20.13 -3.66
C PRO A 133 7.66 21.55 -3.44
N ASP A 134 8.40 21.77 -2.35
CA ASP A 134 8.91 23.07 -1.92
C ASP A 134 10.30 23.42 -2.46
N LYS A 135 11.06 22.44 -3.01
CA LYS A 135 12.45 22.67 -3.43
C LYS A 135 12.62 22.97 -4.91
N LEU A 136 11.58 22.81 -5.74
CA LEU A 136 11.56 23.10 -7.19
C LEU A 136 12.83 22.64 -7.95
N THR A 137 13.48 21.56 -7.51
CA THR A 137 14.69 21.02 -8.12
C THR A 137 14.47 19.60 -8.63
N TYR A 138 15.12 19.27 -9.75
CA TYR A 138 15.04 17.96 -10.41
C TYR A 138 16.42 17.34 -10.57
N GLY A 139 16.47 16.01 -10.57
CA GLY A 139 17.68 15.23 -10.80
C GLY A 139 18.01 14.29 -9.65
N VAL A 140 18.75 13.21 -9.93
CA VAL A 140 19.13 12.21 -8.94
C VAL A 140 20.64 12.15 -8.83
N ASP A 141 21.18 12.35 -7.62
CA ASP A 141 22.55 11.95 -7.34
C ASP A 141 22.60 10.42 -7.25
N MET A 142 23.14 9.77 -8.29
CA MET A 142 23.23 8.31 -8.35
C MET A 142 24.06 7.71 -7.21
N LYS A 143 24.91 8.49 -6.54
CA LYS A 143 25.64 8.04 -5.34
C LYS A 143 24.79 8.05 -4.07
N LYS A 144 23.62 8.67 -4.11
CA LYS A 144 22.69 8.85 -2.99
C LYS A 144 21.25 8.44 -3.30
N ILE A 145 21.01 7.85 -4.46
CA ILE A 145 19.67 7.38 -4.85
C ILE A 145 19.13 6.39 -3.82
N ARG A 146 17.87 6.57 -3.44
CA ARG A 146 17.18 5.63 -2.55
C ARG A 146 16.61 4.47 -3.36
N TRP A 147 17.17 3.27 -3.19
CA TRP A 147 16.77 2.09 -3.97
C TRP A 147 15.48 1.43 -3.45
N CYS A 148 15.28 1.44 -2.13
CA CYS A 148 14.17 0.79 -1.47
C CYS A 148 13.05 1.78 -1.15
N GLY A 149 11.81 1.36 -1.42
CA GLY A 149 10.66 2.23 -1.36
C GLY A 149 9.33 1.48 -1.32
N ILE A 150 8.23 2.23 -1.19
CA ILE A 150 6.89 1.68 -0.98
C ILE A 150 6.48 0.85 -2.20
N LEU A 151 6.63 1.40 -3.42
CA LEU A 151 6.29 0.69 -4.65
C LEU A 151 7.19 -0.54 -4.88
N GLN A 152 8.47 -0.45 -4.54
CA GLN A 152 9.42 -1.57 -4.66
C GLN A 152 9.04 -2.70 -3.69
N ARG A 153 8.68 -2.37 -2.46
CA ARG A 153 8.21 -3.34 -1.48
C ARG A 153 6.90 -4.00 -1.90
N ILE A 154 5.93 -3.22 -2.40
CA ILE A 154 4.69 -3.77 -2.97
C ILE A 154 5.01 -4.68 -4.16
N ALA A 155 5.95 -4.29 -5.04
CA ALA A 155 6.35 -5.09 -6.20
C ALA A 155 6.96 -6.43 -5.79
N LEU A 156 7.83 -6.46 -4.77
CA LEU A 156 8.43 -7.68 -4.23
C LEU A 156 7.35 -8.60 -3.64
N ALA A 157 6.51 -8.08 -2.75
CA ALA A 157 5.47 -8.86 -2.10
C ALA A 157 4.45 -9.40 -3.12
N TYR A 158 4.06 -8.56 -4.08
CA TYR A 158 3.20 -8.97 -5.20
C TYR A 158 3.84 -10.08 -6.04
N LEU A 159 5.10 -9.94 -6.44
CA LEU A 159 5.80 -10.92 -7.28
C LEU A 159 5.85 -12.28 -6.58
N VAL A 160 6.34 -12.33 -5.35
CA VAL A 160 6.50 -13.58 -4.59
C VAL A 160 5.16 -14.27 -4.42
N VAL A 161 4.15 -13.54 -3.94
CA VAL A 161 2.84 -14.11 -3.64
C VAL A 161 2.09 -14.52 -4.91
N ALA A 162 2.18 -13.75 -5.99
CA ALA A 162 1.56 -14.10 -7.26
C ALA A 162 2.21 -15.33 -7.90
N LEU A 163 3.53 -15.50 -7.82
CA LEU A 163 4.22 -16.70 -8.31
C LEU A 163 3.81 -17.94 -7.50
N ILE A 164 3.71 -17.83 -6.18
CA ILE A 164 3.21 -18.92 -5.32
C ILE A 164 1.79 -19.31 -5.73
N GLU A 165 0.92 -18.32 -5.93
CA GLU A 165 -0.47 -18.56 -6.35
C GLU A 165 -0.56 -19.24 -7.73
N ILE A 166 0.28 -18.84 -8.69
CA ILE A 166 0.34 -19.47 -10.03
C ILE A 166 0.82 -20.92 -9.92
N SER A 167 1.89 -21.17 -9.17
CA SER A 167 2.51 -22.49 -9.01
C SER A 167 1.60 -23.46 -8.26
N THR A 168 0.75 -22.95 -7.36
CA THR A 168 -0.10 -23.80 -6.51
C THR A 168 -1.49 -24.05 -7.07
N LYS A 169 -1.89 -23.38 -8.17
CA LYS A 169 -3.22 -23.51 -8.80
C LYS A 169 -3.75 -24.93 -8.92
N ASN A 170 -2.91 -25.86 -9.37
CA ASN A 170 -3.32 -27.26 -9.62
C ASN A 170 -3.46 -28.08 -8.32
N ALA A 171 -2.84 -27.64 -7.22
CA ALA A 171 -2.90 -28.29 -5.91
C ALA A 171 -4.06 -27.77 -5.04
N GLN A 172 -4.72 -26.66 -5.41
CA GLN A 172 -5.76 -26.01 -4.58
C GLN A 172 -7.11 -26.76 -4.52
N ALA A 173 -7.21 -27.95 -5.12
CA ALA A 173 -8.43 -28.77 -5.05
C ALA A 173 -8.72 -29.37 -3.65
N LYS A 174 -7.77 -29.31 -2.70
CA LYS A 174 -7.96 -29.85 -1.33
C LYS A 174 -7.52 -28.88 -0.23
N VAL A 175 -8.50 -28.15 0.30
CA VAL A 175 -8.73 -27.72 1.71
C VAL A 175 -7.65 -26.90 2.46
N LEU A 176 -6.38 -26.83 2.05
CA LEU A 176 -5.36 -26.03 2.74
C LEU A 176 -4.64 -25.10 1.76
N PHE A 177 -4.88 -23.80 1.88
CA PHE A 177 -4.17 -22.78 1.14
C PHE A 177 -2.65 -22.92 1.37
N PRO A 178 -1.84 -23.29 0.35
CA PRO A 178 -0.42 -23.56 0.50
C PRO A 178 0.40 -22.33 0.95
N GLY A 179 -0.18 -21.13 0.84
CA GLY A 179 0.42 -19.92 1.39
C GLY A 179 0.59 -19.94 2.92
N ARG A 180 -0.07 -20.83 3.67
CA ARG A 180 0.20 -20.99 5.12
C ARG A 180 1.59 -21.55 5.40
N LEU A 181 2.03 -22.55 4.63
CA LEU A 181 3.36 -23.15 4.79
C LEU A 181 4.44 -22.16 4.37
N VAL A 182 4.23 -21.45 3.26
CA VAL A 182 5.16 -20.41 2.81
C VAL A 182 5.20 -19.25 3.81
N GLY A 183 4.05 -18.83 4.35
CA GLY A 183 3.99 -17.82 5.40
C GLY A 183 4.77 -18.25 6.66
N ALA A 184 4.62 -19.50 7.09
CA ALA A 184 5.40 -20.04 8.20
C ALA A 184 6.91 -20.04 7.90
N PHE A 185 7.32 -20.42 6.70
CA PHE A 185 8.72 -20.39 6.28
C PHE A 185 9.29 -18.95 6.27
N VAL A 186 8.57 -18.01 5.67
CA VAL A 186 8.95 -16.59 5.64
C VAL A 186 9.09 -16.04 7.06
N LEU A 187 8.15 -16.37 7.96
CA LEU A 187 8.20 -15.96 9.35
C LEU A 187 9.40 -16.54 10.09
N ILE A 188 9.64 -17.85 9.99
CA ILE A 188 10.77 -18.52 10.65
C ILE A 188 12.08 -17.95 10.13
N PHE A 189 12.20 -17.77 8.81
CA PHE A 189 13.37 -17.17 8.19
C PHE A 189 13.62 -15.75 8.70
N TYR A 190 12.58 -14.90 8.70
CA TYR A 190 12.68 -13.54 9.22
C TYR A 190 13.09 -13.51 10.71
N LEU A 191 12.47 -14.35 11.55
CA LEU A 191 12.79 -14.42 12.98
C LEU A 191 14.23 -14.94 13.22
N ALA A 192 14.67 -15.92 12.43
CA ALA A 192 16.03 -16.43 12.49
C ALA A 192 17.06 -15.35 12.15
N LEU A 193 16.80 -14.53 11.13
CA LEU A 193 17.70 -13.44 10.77
C LEU A 193 17.68 -12.31 11.80
N ILE A 194 16.48 -11.85 12.22
CA ILE A 194 16.37 -10.69 13.11
C ILE A 194 16.96 -10.94 14.50
N TYR A 195 16.83 -12.17 15.02
CA TYR A 195 17.39 -12.54 16.32
C TYR A 195 18.77 -13.20 16.24
N GLY A 196 19.09 -13.84 15.11
CA GLY A 196 20.32 -14.60 14.93
C GLY A 196 21.51 -13.79 14.45
N ILE A 197 21.32 -12.69 13.70
CA ILE A 197 22.44 -11.90 13.16
C ILE A 197 23.14 -11.08 14.26
N TYR A 198 24.48 -11.05 14.20
CA TYR A 198 25.30 -10.16 15.01
C TYR A 198 25.44 -8.80 14.36
N VAL A 199 25.21 -7.76 15.14
CA VAL A 199 25.35 -6.38 14.73
C VAL A 199 26.63 -5.82 15.36
N PRO A 200 27.71 -5.66 14.57
CA PRO A 200 28.93 -5.03 15.06
C PRO A 200 28.74 -3.52 15.25
N ASP A 201 29.71 -2.90 15.89
CA ASP A 201 29.83 -1.45 15.96
C ASP A 201 30.00 -0.88 14.54
N TRP A 202 29.42 0.29 14.29
CA TRP A 202 29.43 0.89 12.97
C TRP A 202 29.57 2.41 13.07
N HIS A 203 29.93 3.05 11.96
CA HIS A 203 30.15 4.49 11.91
C HIS A 203 29.52 5.07 10.64
N PHE A 204 29.19 6.37 10.69
CA PHE A 204 28.66 7.10 9.55
C PHE A 204 29.12 8.55 9.57
N THR A 205 29.14 9.17 8.39
CA THR A 205 29.54 10.56 8.22
C THR A 205 28.32 11.42 7.92
N ILE A 206 28.22 12.58 8.56
CA ILE A 206 27.10 13.50 8.35
C ILE A 206 27.34 14.29 7.06
N HIS A 207 26.45 14.09 6.08
CA HIS A 207 26.54 14.75 4.77
C HIS A 207 25.59 15.94 4.59
N ASN A 208 24.86 16.32 5.64
CA ASN A 208 24.01 17.50 5.62
C ASN A 208 24.86 18.77 5.76
N LYS A 209 24.99 19.54 4.67
CA LYS A 209 25.80 20.78 4.61
C LYS A 209 25.29 21.88 5.55
N ASP A 210 24.01 21.84 5.89
CA ASP A 210 23.37 22.84 6.75
C ASP A 210 23.50 22.47 8.25
N SER A 211 24.07 21.30 8.56
CA SER A 211 24.32 20.86 9.93
C SER A 211 25.65 21.40 10.45
N ALA A 212 25.68 21.83 11.71
CA ALA A 212 26.92 22.17 12.42
C ALA A 212 27.90 20.98 12.54
N ASP A 213 27.39 19.76 12.33
CA ASP A 213 28.16 18.52 12.38
C ASP A 213 28.55 17.99 10.99
N TYR A 214 28.41 18.80 9.93
CA TYR A 214 28.81 18.41 8.57
C TYR A 214 30.25 17.88 8.53
N GLY A 215 30.43 16.71 7.92
CA GLY A 215 31.73 16.04 7.79
C GLY A 215 32.22 15.32 9.04
N LYS A 216 31.50 15.39 10.18
CA LYS A 216 31.86 14.60 11.37
C LYS A 216 31.48 13.14 11.18
N THR A 217 32.39 12.26 11.59
CA THR A 217 32.15 10.81 11.68
C THR A 217 31.71 10.45 13.08
N LEU A 218 30.52 9.86 13.19
CA LEU A 218 29.97 9.39 14.46
C LEU A 218 30.06 7.86 14.54
N ILE A 219 30.33 7.36 15.73
CA ILE A 219 30.41 5.92 16.03
C ILE A 219 29.18 5.51 16.82
N VAL A 220 28.65 4.33 16.51
CA VAL A 220 27.53 3.69 17.18
C VAL A 220 28.00 2.33 17.69
N SER A 221 28.10 2.21 19.02
CA SER A 221 28.49 0.98 19.68
C SER A 221 27.28 0.07 19.89
N CYS A 222 27.37 -1.14 19.36
CA CYS A 222 26.33 -2.16 19.37
C CYS A 222 26.85 -3.45 20.01
N GLY A 223 27.71 -4.19 19.31
CA GLY A 223 28.27 -5.46 19.77
C GLY A 223 27.25 -6.51 20.24
N VAL A 224 26.07 -6.61 19.62
CA VAL A 224 24.91 -7.37 20.14
C VAL A 224 24.25 -8.29 19.11
N ARG A 225 23.46 -9.25 19.59
CA ARG A 225 22.49 -10.05 18.80
C ARG A 225 21.07 -9.83 19.34
N GLY A 226 20.08 -9.92 18.45
CA GLY A 226 18.66 -9.95 18.81
C GLY A 226 18.09 -8.72 19.50
N LYS A 227 18.77 -7.57 19.38
CA LYS A 227 18.23 -6.28 19.81
C LYS A 227 17.36 -5.68 18.70
N LEU A 228 16.25 -5.05 19.11
CA LEU A 228 15.27 -4.40 18.22
C LEU A 228 15.23 -2.88 18.44
N ASP A 229 16.28 -2.33 19.03
CA ASP A 229 16.44 -0.91 19.27
C ASP A 229 16.86 -0.19 17.97
N PRO A 230 16.67 1.15 17.90
CA PRO A 230 16.98 1.94 16.70
C PRO A 230 18.38 1.69 16.10
N PRO A 231 19.48 1.75 16.87
CA PRO A 231 20.82 1.66 16.28
C PRO A 231 21.31 0.25 15.95
N CYS A 232 20.91 -0.75 16.74
CA CYS A 232 21.62 -2.03 16.86
C CYS A 232 20.79 -3.25 16.48
N ASN A 233 19.85 -3.06 15.55
CA ASN A 233 19.00 -4.13 15.01
C ASN A 233 19.56 -4.71 13.71
N ALA A 234 19.24 -5.99 13.46
CA ALA A 234 19.69 -6.74 12.29
C ALA A 234 19.11 -6.23 10.96
N VAL A 235 17.91 -5.62 10.98
CA VAL A 235 17.27 -5.06 9.77
C VAL A 235 18.15 -3.93 9.22
N GLY A 236 18.45 -2.93 10.07
CA GLY A 236 19.30 -1.81 9.68
C GLY A 236 20.73 -2.24 9.34
N TYR A 237 21.26 -3.29 9.99
CA TYR A 237 22.57 -3.83 9.62
C TYR A 237 22.60 -4.40 8.20
N ILE A 238 21.63 -5.26 7.85
CA ILE A 238 21.55 -5.82 6.49
C ILE A 238 21.40 -4.71 5.45
N ASP A 239 20.55 -3.73 5.73
CA ASP A 239 20.32 -2.63 4.78
C ASP A 239 21.60 -1.80 4.59
N ARG A 240 22.38 -1.54 5.64
CA ARG A 240 23.68 -0.85 5.55
C ARG A 240 24.70 -1.62 4.71
N GLU A 241 24.81 -2.93 4.92
CA GLU A 241 25.79 -3.76 4.22
C GLU A 241 25.43 -3.97 2.75
N VAL A 242 24.14 -4.15 2.44
CA VAL A 242 23.70 -4.46 1.07
C VAL A 242 23.45 -3.22 0.24
N LEU A 243 22.80 -2.20 0.80
CA LEU A 243 22.47 -0.98 0.07
C LEU A 243 23.59 0.06 0.15
N GLY A 244 24.37 0.05 1.24
CA GLY A 244 25.33 1.10 1.55
C GLY A 244 24.67 2.30 2.26
N ILE A 245 25.41 2.93 3.17
CA ILE A 245 24.90 4.02 4.03
C ILE A 245 24.35 5.21 3.22
N ASN A 246 24.98 5.54 2.09
CA ASN A 246 24.58 6.67 1.25
C ASN A 246 23.22 6.49 0.57
N HIS A 247 22.71 5.26 0.50
CA HIS A 247 21.46 4.92 -0.17
C HIS A 247 20.30 4.72 0.81
N MET A 248 20.54 4.95 2.11
CA MET A 248 19.53 4.85 3.15
C MET A 248 18.72 6.14 3.28
N TYR A 249 17.54 6.03 3.85
CA TYR A 249 16.68 7.18 4.10
C TYR A 249 17.22 8.07 5.25
N GLU A 250 17.39 9.36 4.94
CA GLU A 250 18.07 10.34 5.80
C GLU A 250 17.17 10.97 6.89
N HIS A 251 15.85 10.80 6.80
CA HIS A 251 14.89 11.44 7.72
C HIS A 251 14.05 10.41 8.52
N PRO A 252 14.68 9.46 9.24
CA PRO A 252 13.94 8.44 9.96
C PRO A 252 13.08 9.02 11.09
N ALA A 253 11.92 8.40 11.31
CA ALA A 253 10.92 8.84 12.29
C ALA A 253 11.46 8.92 13.74
N TRP A 254 12.53 8.17 14.06
CA TRP A 254 13.15 8.14 15.38
C TRP A 254 13.80 9.46 15.80
N LYS A 255 14.01 10.40 14.86
CA LYS A 255 14.55 11.74 15.16
C LYS A 255 13.64 12.51 16.12
N ARG A 256 12.34 12.17 16.14
CA ARG A 256 11.31 12.70 17.03
C ARG A 256 11.21 11.97 18.37
N SER A 257 12.06 10.97 18.62
CA SER A 257 12.04 10.23 19.87
C SER A 257 12.50 11.12 21.04
N LYS A 258 12.04 10.77 22.24
CA LYS A 258 12.42 11.47 23.48
C LYS A 258 13.93 11.43 23.76
N ALA A 259 14.63 10.43 23.20
CA ALA A 259 16.08 10.33 23.31
C ALA A 259 16.81 11.36 22.43
N CYS A 260 16.15 11.89 21.40
CA CYS A 260 16.76 12.77 20.42
C CYS A 260 16.40 14.25 20.61
N THR A 261 15.16 14.58 21.01
CA THR A 261 14.72 15.99 21.09
C THR A 261 13.76 16.25 22.25
N LYS A 262 13.82 17.48 22.82
CA LYS A 262 12.86 17.96 23.83
C LYS A 262 11.45 18.17 23.26
N ASN A 263 11.34 18.37 21.95
CA ASN A 263 10.06 18.62 21.28
C ASN A 263 9.24 17.35 21.03
N SER A 264 9.74 16.18 21.43
CA SER A 264 9.07 14.89 21.20
C SER A 264 7.59 14.96 21.65
N PRO A 265 6.63 14.53 20.80
CA PRO A 265 6.80 13.73 19.58
C PRO A 265 6.97 14.54 18.27
N TYR A 266 7.22 15.85 18.34
CA TYR A 266 7.51 16.68 17.17
C TYR A 266 9.00 16.66 16.83
N GLU A 267 9.33 17.03 15.59
CA GLU A 267 10.71 17.35 15.23
C GLU A 267 11.17 18.62 15.93
N GLY A 268 12.46 18.69 16.18
CA GLY A 268 13.08 19.81 16.86
C GLY A 268 14.60 19.66 16.87
N PRO A 269 15.30 20.65 17.42
CA PRO A 269 16.74 20.54 17.60
C PRO A 269 17.09 19.32 18.46
N PHE A 270 18.21 18.69 18.15
CA PHE A 270 18.72 17.58 18.94
C PHE A 270 19.16 18.05 20.32
N LEU A 271 19.07 17.16 21.32
CA LEU A 271 19.67 17.38 22.63
C LEU A 271 21.18 17.50 22.53
N ASN A 272 21.80 18.30 23.39
CA ASN A 272 23.27 18.42 23.45
C ASN A 272 23.94 17.08 23.79
N ASP A 273 23.25 16.22 24.53
CA ASP A 273 23.63 14.88 24.94
C ASP A 273 22.89 13.78 24.13
N ALA A 274 22.32 14.14 22.97
CA ALA A 274 21.64 13.17 22.12
C ALA A 274 22.59 12.04 21.70
N PRO A 275 22.14 10.77 21.75
CA PRO A 275 22.93 9.66 21.24
C PRO A 275 23.30 9.87 19.76
N SER A 276 24.50 9.42 19.36
CA SER A 276 25.00 9.57 17.99
C SER A 276 24.05 9.03 16.93
N TRP A 277 23.34 7.94 17.23
CA TRP A 277 22.37 7.32 16.31
C TRP A 277 21.13 8.18 16.02
N CYS A 278 20.86 9.25 16.78
CA CYS A 278 19.77 10.18 16.45
C CYS A 278 19.97 10.85 15.08
N LEU A 279 21.22 11.02 14.67
CA LEU A 279 21.61 11.57 13.37
C LEU A 279 21.74 10.51 12.28
N ALA A 280 21.67 9.22 12.65
CA ALA A 280 21.89 8.15 11.71
C ALA A 280 20.74 8.01 10.69
N PRO A 281 21.05 7.71 9.42
CA PRO A 281 20.08 7.25 8.44
C PRO A 281 19.57 5.84 8.74
N PHE A 282 18.35 5.54 8.30
CA PHE A 282 17.71 4.22 8.46
C PHE A 282 16.66 3.98 7.39
N GLU A 283 16.66 2.80 6.78
CA GLU A 283 15.75 2.46 5.69
C GLU A 283 14.47 1.73 6.20
N PRO A 284 13.32 2.42 6.37
CA PRO A 284 12.04 1.81 6.76
C PRO A 284 11.57 0.73 5.80
N GLU A 285 11.88 0.91 4.52
CA GLU A 285 11.36 0.11 3.41
C GLU A 285 12.39 -0.93 2.91
N GLY A 286 13.38 -1.26 3.76
CA GLY A 286 14.55 -2.07 3.43
C GLY A 286 14.29 -3.55 3.16
N ILE A 287 15.36 -4.33 3.00
CA ILE A 287 15.31 -5.70 2.46
C ILE A 287 14.60 -6.64 3.43
N LEU A 288 15.09 -6.74 4.68
CA LEU A 288 14.59 -7.71 5.64
C LEU A 288 13.15 -7.39 6.07
N SER A 289 12.84 -6.11 6.27
CA SER A 289 11.48 -5.64 6.56
C SER A 289 10.53 -5.85 5.38
N SER A 290 11.01 -5.75 4.13
CA SER A 290 10.23 -6.11 2.94
C SER A 290 9.93 -7.62 2.85
N ILE A 291 10.83 -8.49 3.30
CA ILE A 291 10.57 -9.94 3.38
C ILE A 291 9.43 -10.23 4.35
N SER A 292 9.44 -9.60 5.54
CA SER A 292 8.34 -9.74 6.51
C SER A 292 7.00 -9.25 5.93
N SER A 293 7.03 -8.21 5.10
CA SER A 293 5.83 -7.64 4.45
C SER A 293 5.06 -8.60 3.53
N ILE A 294 5.72 -9.65 3.04
CA ILE A 294 5.10 -10.74 2.27
C ILE A 294 3.96 -11.38 3.08
N LEU A 295 4.10 -11.48 4.41
CA LEU A 295 3.09 -12.07 5.29
C LEU A 295 1.74 -11.35 5.21
N SER A 296 1.72 -10.01 5.22
CA SER A 296 0.48 -9.23 5.09
C SER A 296 -0.23 -9.48 3.75
N THR A 297 0.57 -9.66 2.68
CA THR A 297 0.04 -9.97 1.34
C THR A 297 -0.53 -11.39 1.29
N ILE A 298 0.14 -12.37 1.91
CA ILE A 298 -0.37 -13.76 2.03
C ILE A 298 -1.70 -13.79 2.79
N ILE A 299 -1.82 -13.03 3.88
CA ILE A 299 -3.08 -12.91 4.63
C ILE A 299 -4.18 -12.34 3.71
N GLY A 300 -3.87 -11.29 2.95
CA GLY A 300 -4.78 -10.73 1.95
C GLY A 300 -5.24 -11.75 0.90
N VAL A 301 -4.33 -12.58 0.36
CA VAL A 301 -4.71 -13.63 -0.60
C VAL A 301 -5.71 -14.61 0.00
N HIS A 302 -5.51 -15.01 1.26
CA HIS A 302 -6.45 -15.88 1.95
C HIS A 302 -7.85 -15.25 2.09
N TYR A 303 -7.94 -13.93 2.33
CA TYR A 303 -9.23 -13.21 2.27
C TYR A 303 -9.88 -13.26 0.89
N GLY A 304 -9.08 -13.08 -0.17
CA GLY A 304 -9.52 -13.22 -1.54
C GLY A 304 -10.07 -14.62 -1.84
N HIS A 305 -9.40 -15.67 -1.38
CA HIS A 305 -9.86 -17.05 -1.52
C HIS A 305 -11.17 -17.32 -0.78
N VAL A 306 -11.32 -16.81 0.44
CA VAL A 306 -12.58 -16.91 1.20
C VAL A 306 -13.73 -16.26 0.42
N LEU A 307 -13.50 -15.09 -0.20
CA LEU A 307 -14.50 -14.42 -1.05
C LEU A 307 -14.88 -15.26 -2.27
N ILE A 308 -13.89 -15.94 -2.88
CA ILE A 308 -14.05 -16.75 -4.08
C ILE A 308 -14.79 -18.06 -3.81
N HIS A 309 -14.40 -18.78 -2.75
CA HIS A 309 -14.81 -20.17 -2.53
C HIS A 309 -16.02 -20.31 -1.62
N MET A 310 -16.19 -19.42 -0.65
CA MET A 310 -17.37 -19.45 0.22
C MET A 310 -18.51 -18.70 -0.47
N LYS A 311 -19.71 -19.30 -0.58
CA LYS A 311 -20.86 -18.67 -1.25
C LYS A 311 -21.63 -17.70 -0.34
N SER A 312 -21.82 -18.05 0.93
CA SER A 312 -22.62 -17.28 1.89
C SER A 312 -21.86 -16.09 2.49
N HIS A 313 -22.52 -14.93 2.52
CA HIS A 313 -22.01 -13.70 3.16
C HIS A 313 -21.71 -13.91 4.64
N SER A 314 -22.61 -14.55 5.40
CA SER A 314 -22.43 -14.80 6.83
C SER A 314 -21.23 -15.70 7.12
N SER A 315 -21.00 -16.71 6.27
CA SER A 315 -19.85 -17.60 6.43
C SER A 315 -18.52 -16.90 6.12
N ARG A 316 -18.50 -16.03 5.10
CA ARG A 316 -17.33 -15.17 4.79
C ARG A 316 -17.01 -14.25 5.97
N LEU A 317 -18.02 -13.51 6.44
CA LEU A 317 -17.87 -12.55 7.55
C LEU A 317 -17.42 -13.24 8.84
N ARG A 318 -18.03 -14.37 9.20
CA ARG A 318 -17.63 -15.13 10.39
C ARG A 318 -16.16 -15.52 10.33
N HIS A 319 -15.71 -16.03 9.18
CA HIS A 319 -14.32 -16.44 9.00
C HIS A 319 -13.34 -15.26 9.07
N TRP A 320 -13.66 -14.16 8.37
CA TRP A 320 -12.86 -12.94 8.37
C TRP A 320 -12.77 -12.30 9.75
N VAL A 321 -13.90 -12.08 10.42
CA VAL A 321 -13.94 -11.43 11.73
C VAL A 321 -13.21 -12.27 12.78
N ILE A 322 -13.43 -13.60 12.82
CA ILE A 322 -12.72 -14.47 13.78
C ILE A 322 -11.21 -14.40 13.57
N MET A 323 -10.75 -14.51 12.32
CA MET A 323 -9.32 -14.46 12.03
C MET A 323 -8.72 -13.06 12.26
N GLY A 324 -9.45 -11.99 11.93
CA GLY A 324 -9.04 -10.62 12.20
C GLY A 324 -8.87 -10.34 13.69
N LEU A 325 -9.84 -10.77 14.50
CA LEU A 325 -9.75 -10.69 15.97
C LEU A 325 -8.62 -11.55 16.53
N ALA A 326 -8.44 -12.77 16.04
CA ALA A 326 -7.36 -13.65 16.48
C ALA A 326 -5.97 -13.04 16.20
N LEU A 327 -5.78 -12.44 15.02
CA LEU A 327 -4.53 -11.74 14.68
C LEU A 327 -4.31 -10.51 15.56
N LEU A 328 -5.34 -9.69 15.80
CA LEU A 328 -5.24 -8.54 16.71
C LEU A 328 -4.83 -8.96 18.11
N VAL A 329 -5.51 -9.95 18.68
CA VAL A 329 -5.22 -10.47 20.02
C VAL A 329 -3.80 -11.01 20.08
N LEU A 330 -3.37 -11.82 19.11
CA LEU A 330 -2.01 -12.34 19.06
C LEU A 330 -0.96 -11.21 19.00
N GLY A 331 -1.18 -10.22 18.14
CA GLY A 331 -0.26 -9.09 17.99
C GLY A 331 -0.14 -8.25 19.27
N PHE A 332 -1.26 -7.99 19.96
CA PHE A 332 -1.24 -7.29 21.24
C PHE A 332 -0.61 -8.12 22.36
N ILE A 333 -0.88 -9.43 22.43
CA ILE A 333 -0.22 -10.32 23.39
C ILE A 333 1.30 -10.24 23.21
N LEU A 334 1.80 -10.40 21.98
CA LEU A 334 3.23 -10.30 21.69
C LEU A 334 3.83 -8.95 22.09
N HIS A 335 3.10 -7.86 21.91
CA HIS A 335 3.57 -6.52 22.27
C HIS A 335 3.59 -6.28 23.78
N PHE A 336 2.47 -6.52 24.47
CA PHE A 336 2.33 -6.23 25.89
C PHE A 336 3.07 -7.21 26.79
N THR A 337 3.33 -8.44 26.31
CA THR A 337 4.26 -9.37 26.98
C THR A 337 5.73 -9.02 26.76
N SER A 338 6.03 -7.96 26.00
CA SER A 338 7.39 -7.55 25.61
C SER A 338 8.16 -8.61 24.81
N ALA A 339 7.47 -9.63 24.26
CA ALA A 339 8.09 -10.65 23.43
C ALA A 339 8.53 -10.09 22.07
N ILE A 340 7.65 -9.34 21.39
CA ILE A 340 7.96 -8.67 20.12
C ILE A 340 7.22 -7.31 20.07
N PRO A 341 7.92 -6.17 20.10
CA PRO A 341 7.28 -4.85 20.08
C PRO A 341 6.58 -4.57 18.74
N LEU A 342 5.47 -3.82 18.77
CA LEU A 342 4.88 -3.26 17.56
C LEU A 342 5.86 -2.25 16.98
N ASN A 343 6.40 -2.54 15.79
CA ASN A 343 7.38 -1.68 15.16
C ASN A 343 7.26 -1.77 13.63
N LYS A 344 6.87 -0.65 13.02
CA LYS A 344 6.69 -0.49 11.57
C LYS A 344 8.01 -0.55 10.81
N GLN A 345 9.05 0.07 11.36
CA GLN A 345 10.37 0.22 10.76
C GLN A 345 11.03 -1.15 10.52
N LEU A 346 10.89 -2.05 11.50
CA LEU A 346 11.38 -3.42 11.41
C LEU A 346 10.38 -4.38 10.75
N TYR A 347 9.14 -3.93 10.53
CA TYR A 347 8.00 -4.74 10.10
C TYR A 347 7.84 -6.00 10.97
N THR A 348 7.80 -5.82 12.30
CA THR A 348 7.79 -6.94 13.25
C THR A 348 6.56 -7.83 13.09
N PHE A 349 6.68 -9.09 13.51
CA PHE A 349 5.55 -10.03 13.41
C PHE A 349 4.32 -9.58 14.20
N SER A 350 4.49 -9.00 15.39
CA SER A 350 3.37 -8.42 16.15
C SER A 350 2.69 -7.28 15.37
N TYR A 351 3.46 -6.44 14.68
CA TYR A 351 2.94 -5.40 13.80
C TYR A 351 2.18 -5.97 12.59
N VAL A 352 2.69 -7.03 11.95
CA VAL A 352 1.97 -7.77 10.89
C VAL A 352 0.61 -8.25 11.39
N CYS A 353 0.58 -8.87 12.57
CA CYS A 353 -0.64 -9.39 13.19
C CYS A 353 -1.66 -8.28 13.47
N VAL A 354 -1.26 -7.18 14.14
CA VAL A 354 -2.16 -6.08 14.48
C VAL A 354 -2.70 -5.40 13.22
N THR A 355 -1.83 -5.05 12.27
CA THR A 355 -2.24 -4.30 11.08
C THR A 355 -3.06 -5.14 10.11
N SER A 356 -2.73 -6.42 9.92
CA SER A 356 -3.54 -7.33 9.09
C SER A 356 -4.88 -7.67 9.75
N GLY A 357 -4.92 -7.76 11.09
CA GLY A 357 -6.16 -7.91 11.83
C GLY A 357 -7.06 -6.67 11.79
N ALA A 358 -6.47 -5.47 11.82
CA ALA A 358 -7.21 -4.23 11.59
C ALA A 358 -7.75 -4.15 10.14
N ALA A 359 -6.91 -4.47 9.14
CA ALA A 359 -7.31 -4.50 7.73
C ALA A 359 -8.51 -5.45 7.51
N ALA A 360 -8.46 -6.61 8.14
CA ALA A 360 -9.51 -7.61 8.14
C ALA A 360 -10.85 -7.07 8.67
N LEU A 361 -10.84 -6.38 9.81
CA LEU A 361 -12.04 -5.80 10.40
C LEU A 361 -12.59 -4.63 9.57
N VAL A 362 -11.71 -3.74 9.10
CA VAL A 362 -12.09 -2.60 8.24
C VAL A 362 -12.72 -3.11 6.93
N PHE A 363 -12.09 -4.09 6.28
CA PHE A 363 -12.65 -4.69 5.08
C PHE A 363 -14.00 -5.38 5.34
N SER A 364 -14.12 -6.12 6.46
CA SER A 364 -15.38 -6.77 6.84
C SER A 364 -16.50 -5.76 7.11
N ALA A 365 -16.17 -4.61 7.70
CA ALA A 365 -17.11 -3.51 7.90
C ALA A 365 -17.58 -2.94 6.56
N PHE A 366 -16.67 -2.56 5.66
CA PHE A 366 -17.06 -2.06 4.33
C PHE A 366 -17.84 -3.09 3.53
N TYR A 367 -17.45 -4.37 3.57
CA TYR A 367 -18.18 -5.44 2.92
C TYR A 367 -19.63 -5.51 3.41
N THR A 368 -19.84 -5.39 4.72
CA THR A 368 -21.19 -5.37 5.31
C THR A 368 -21.98 -4.14 4.89
N LEU A 369 -21.39 -2.94 5.02
CA LEU A 369 -22.06 -1.68 4.68
C LEU A 369 -22.43 -1.58 3.19
N VAL A 370 -21.53 -2.01 2.31
CA VAL A 370 -21.60 -1.72 0.88
C VAL A 370 -22.15 -2.89 0.07
N ASP A 371 -21.68 -4.11 0.33
CA ASP A 371 -22.05 -5.29 -0.46
C ASP A 371 -23.26 -6.06 0.12
N ILE A 372 -23.59 -5.86 1.40
CA ILE A 372 -24.78 -6.46 2.05
C ILE A 372 -25.89 -5.40 2.22
N TRP A 373 -25.59 -4.28 2.90
CA TRP A 373 -26.59 -3.23 3.19
C TRP A 373 -26.76 -2.21 2.05
N SER A 374 -25.98 -2.32 0.97
CA SER A 374 -26.11 -1.47 -0.22
C SER A 374 -25.95 0.04 0.02
N LEU A 375 -25.21 0.46 1.04
CA LEU A 375 -24.91 1.86 1.37
C LEU A 375 -23.83 2.49 0.47
N LYS A 376 -23.85 2.16 -0.84
CA LYS A 376 -22.79 2.52 -1.79
C LYS A 376 -22.61 4.03 -1.94
N TYR A 377 -23.73 4.77 -1.98
CA TYR A 377 -23.73 6.21 -2.22
C TYR A 377 -22.94 7.02 -1.17
N LEU A 378 -22.88 6.55 0.07
CA LEU A 378 -22.12 7.19 1.15
C LEU A 378 -20.60 7.13 0.89
N PHE A 379 -20.14 6.10 0.19
CA PHE A 379 -18.72 5.82 -0.01
C PHE A 379 -18.25 6.04 -1.46
N LEU A 380 -19.08 6.64 -2.32
CA LEU A 380 -18.72 6.93 -3.71
C LEU A 380 -17.41 7.71 -3.88
N PRO A 381 -17.12 8.75 -3.07
CA PRO A 381 -15.83 9.45 -3.16
C PRO A 381 -14.64 8.49 -2.99
N LEU A 382 -14.73 7.58 -2.00
CA LEU A 382 -13.70 6.58 -1.74
C LEU A 382 -13.67 5.52 -2.84
N GLU A 383 -14.83 5.09 -3.36
CA GLU A 383 -14.88 4.14 -4.48
C GLU A 383 -14.15 4.71 -5.70
N TRP A 384 -14.39 5.98 -6.06
CA TRP A 384 -13.74 6.63 -7.20
C TRP A 384 -12.22 6.78 -7.03
N ILE A 385 -11.77 7.27 -5.86
CA ILE A 385 -10.34 7.30 -5.52
C ILE A 385 -9.77 5.90 -5.65
N GLY A 386 -10.46 4.92 -5.09
CA GLY A 386 -10.11 3.51 -5.16
C GLY A 386 -9.92 3.07 -6.60
N MET A 387 -10.90 3.27 -7.48
CA MET A 387 -10.83 2.84 -8.89
C MET A 387 -9.66 3.48 -9.67
N ASN A 388 -9.20 4.66 -9.25
CA ASN A 388 -8.10 5.43 -9.83
C ASN A 388 -6.88 5.57 -8.89
N ALA A 389 -6.67 4.61 -8.00
CA ALA A 389 -5.71 4.73 -6.91
C ALA A 389 -4.28 5.08 -7.35
N MET A 390 -3.81 4.58 -8.49
CA MET A 390 -2.45 4.91 -8.97
C MET A 390 -2.33 6.37 -9.39
N LEU A 391 -3.32 6.91 -10.10
CA LEU A 391 -3.35 8.32 -10.49
C LEU A 391 -3.31 9.21 -9.24
N VAL A 392 -4.18 8.92 -8.27
CA VAL A 392 -4.27 9.72 -7.05
C VAL A 392 -3.00 9.57 -6.21
N TYR A 393 -2.42 8.38 -6.10
CA TYR A 393 -1.12 8.17 -5.45
C TYR A 393 -0.02 9.05 -6.07
N VAL A 394 0.15 8.99 -7.40
CA VAL A 394 1.23 9.71 -8.10
C VAL A 394 1.01 11.23 -8.06
N MET A 395 -0.22 11.68 -8.28
CA MET A 395 -0.47 13.11 -8.42
C MET A 395 -0.68 13.81 -7.08
N ALA A 396 -1.31 13.15 -6.11
CA ALA A 396 -1.60 13.72 -4.80
C ALA A 396 -0.49 13.40 -3.79
N ALA A 397 -0.33 12.13 -3.40
CA ALA A 397 0.52 11.75 -2.27
C ALA A 397 2.03 11.89 -2.57
N GLU A 398 2.48 11.56 -3.78
CA GLU A 398 3.85 11.84 -4.21
C GLU A 398 4.07 13.33 -4.57
N GLY A 399 3.03 14.15 -4.42
CA GLY A 399 3.14 15.60 -4.52
C GLY A 399 3.40 16.15 -5.92
N ILE A 400 3.27 15.37 -7.00
CA ILE A 400 3.57 15.85 -8.37
C ILE A 400 2.65 17.02 -8.76
N PHE A 401 1.37 16.94 -8.44
CA PHE A 401 0.44 18.03 -8.73
C PHE A 401 0.78 19.28 -7.89
N ALA A 402 1.08 19.09 -6.60
CA ALA A 402 1.48 20.19 -5.73
C ALA A 402 2.78 20.86 -6.21
N ALA A 403 3.79 20.07 -6.58
CA ALA A 403 5.05 20.56 -7.13
C ALA A 403 4.85 21.34 -8.43
N PHE A 404 3.97 20.86 -9.32
CA PHE A 404 3.58 21.58 -10.53
C PHE A 404 3.00 22.95 -10.15
N ILE A 405 1.97 22.99 -9.29
CA ILE A 405 1.34 24.25 -8.86
C ILE A 405 2.33 25.20 -8.14
N ASN A 406 3.19 24.67 -7.28
CA ASN A 406 4.24 25.42 -6.59
C ASN A 406 5.28 26.02 -7.55
N GLY A 407 5.42 25.46 -8.76
CA GLY A 407 6.28 26.03 -9.80
C GLY A 407 5.87 27.44 -10.22
N TRP A 408 4.62 27.85 -9.98
CA TRP A 408 4.17 29.23 -10.10
C TRP A 408 4.21 29.92 -8.74
N TYR A 409 5.23 30.75 -8.53
CA TYR A 409 5.41 31.57 -7.33
C TYR A 409 5.55 33.05 -7.69
N TRP A 410 5.31 33.91 -6.70
CA TRP A 410 5.38 35.36 -6.85
C TRP A 410 6.56 35.94 -6.08
N ASP A 411 7.51 36.53 -6.81
CA ASP A 411 8.80 37.10 -6.36
C ASP A 411 9.76 36.10 -5.67
N ASP A 412 9.27 35.32 -4.71
CA ASP A 412 10.04 34.35 -3.91
C ASP A 412 9.46 32.93 -4.06
N PRO A 413 10.29 31.88 -4.28
CA PRO A 413 9.86 30.48 -4.31
C PRO A 413 9.07 30.00 -3.09
N HIS A 414 9.16 30.69 -1.95
CA HIS A 414 8.40 30.39 -0.74
C HIS A 414 6.99 30.99 -0.76
N ASN A 415 6.68 31.85 -1.74
CA ASN A 415 5.40 32.50 -1.89
C ASN A 415 4.60 31.86 -3.05
N THR A 416 4.24 30.60 -2.85
CA THR A 416 3.47 29.81 -3.82
C THR A 416 1.97 29.99 -3.65
N LEU A 417 1.19 29.64 -4.68
CA LEU A 417 -0.27 29.62 -4.59
C LEU A 417 -0.77 28.69 -3.47
N ILE A 418 -0.14 27.51 -3.29
CA ILE A 418 -0.50 26.57 -2.22
C ILE A 418 -0.25 27.20 -0.85
N TYR A 419 0.92 27.79 -0.64
CA TYR A 419 1.23 28.48 0.61
C TYR A 419 0.23 29.61 0.89
N TRP A 420 -0.13 30.39 -0.15
CA TRP A 420 -1.11 31.46 -0.02
C TRP A 420 -2.49 30.94 0.40
N ILE A 421 -2.99 29.89 -0.25
CA ILE A 421 -4.27 29.23 0.07
C ILE A 421 -4.24 28.71 1.50
N GLN A 422 -3.21 27.94 1.88
CA GLN A 422 -3.06 27.42 3.22
C GLN A 422 -3.08 28.55 4.26
N LYS A 423 -2.28 29.61 4.05
CA LYS A 423 -2.15 30.71 5.00
C LYS A 423 -3.44 31.53 5.15
N HIS A 424 -4.08 31.92 4.05
CA HIS A 424 -5.17 32.90 4.08
C HIS A 424 -6.56 32.26 4.17
N VAL A 425 -6.77 31.12 3.50
CA VAL A 425 -8.07 30.45 3.44
C VAL A 425 -8.25 29.50 4.62
N PHE A 426 -7.24 28.72 4.95
CA PHE A 426 -7.38 27.68 5.97
C PHE A 426 -6.82 28.11 7.33
N ILE A 427 -5.58 28.57 7.41
CA ILE A 427 -4.96 28.95 8.68
C ILE A 427 -5.57 30.27 9.19
N GLY A 428 -5.74 31.26 8.32
CA GLY A 428 -6.30 32.57 8.66
C GLY A 428 -7.72 32.49 9.18
N VAL A 429 -8.61 31.74 8.50
CA VAL A 429 -10.02 31.60 8.90
C VAL A 429 -10.16 30.87 10.24
N TRP A 430 -9.41 29.78 10.43
CA TRP A 430 -9.53 28.93 11.62
C TRP A 430 -8.60 29.35 12.77
N HIS A 431 -7.77 30.38 12.59
CA HIS A 431 -6.83 30.92 13.57
C HIS A 431 -5.91 29.86 14.21
N SER A 432 -5.66 28.77 13.49
CA SER A 432 -4.88 27.63 13.99
C SER A 432 -4.18 26.93 12.84
N ARG A 433 -2.85 26.86 12.91
CA ARG A 433 -2.04 26.16 11.90
C ARG A 433 -2.41 24.69 11.79
N ARG A 434 -2.57 24.00 12.93
CA ARG A 434 -2.89 22.57 12.97
C ARG A 434 -4.25 22.25 12.35
N VAL A 435 -5.27 23.05 12.68
CA VAL A 435 -6.62 22.86 12.15
C VAL A 435 -6.67 23.29 10.68
N GLY A 436 -6.03 24.41 10.34
CA GLY A 436 -5.95 24.90 8.96
C GLY A 436 -5.33 23.87 8.02
N ILE A 437 -4.17 23.31 8.37
CA ILE A 437 -3.52 22.27 7.55
C ILE A 437 -4.39 21.02 7.44
N LEU A 438 -4.98 20.54 8.54
CA LEU A 438 -5.87 19.38 8.52
C LEU A 438 -7.06 19.59 7.57
N LEU A 439 -7.70 20.76 7.61
CA LEU A 439 -8.83 21.09 6.75
C LEU A 439 -8.43 21.29 5.29
N TYR A 440 -7.25 21.86 5.05
CA TYR A 440 -6.67 21.95 3.71
C TYR A 440 -6.52 20.56 3.10
N VAL A 441 -5.91 19.61 3.81
CA VAL A 441 -5.72 18.24 3.29
C VAL A 441 -7.06 17.53 3.05
N ILE A 442 -8.04 17.69 3.93
CA ILE A 442 -9.37 17.06 3.76
C ILE A 442 -10.11 17.65 2.55
N PHE A 443 -10.17 18.98 2.43
CA PHE A 443 -11.03 19.64 1.45
C PHE A 443 -10.34 19.99 0.14
N ALA A 444 -9.10 20.50 0.20
CA ALA A 444 -8.36 20.93 -0.98
C ALA A 444 -7.60 19.78 -1.66
N GLU A 445 -7.35 18.66 -0.97
CA GLU A 445 -6.62 17.52 -1.53
C GLU A 445 -7.51 16.28 -1.65
N ILE A 446 -7.96 15.69 -0.54
CA ILE A 446 -8.72 14.43 -0.57
C ILE A 446 -10.05 14.59 -1.33
N LEU A 447 -10.84 15.60 -0.98
CA LEU A 447 -12.12 15.86 -1.67
C LEU A 447 -11.91 16.29 -3.13
N PHE A 448 -10.90 17.14 -3.39
CA PHE A 448 -10.54 17.52 -4.75
C PHE A 448 -10.23 16.29 -5.62
N TRP A 449 -9.36 15.41 -5.15
CA TRP A 449 -9.00 14.18 -5.87
C TRP A 449 -10.15 13.19 -5.96
N ALA A 450 -11.07 13.15 -4.99
CA ALA A 450 -12.29 12.38 -5.12
C ALA A 450 -13.17 12.87 -6.27
N VAL A 451 -13.34 14.18 -6.41
CA VAL A 451 -14.11 14.78 -7.52
C VAL A 451 -13.42 14.50 -8.86
N VAL A 452 -12.10 14.72 -8.96
CA VAL A 452 -11.33 14.43 -10.18
C VAL A 452 -11.42 12.95 -10.56
N ALA A 453 -11.25 12.05 -9.59
CA ALA A 453 -11.39 10.62 -9.83
C ALA A 453 -12.82 10.23 -10.25
N GLY A 454 -13.84 10.92 -9.74
CA GLY A 454 -15.23 10.76 -10.15
C GLY A 454 -15.50 11.23 -11.59
N ILE A 455 -14.90 12.34 -12.01
CA ILE A 455 -14.95 12.80 -13.40
C ILE A 455 -14.29 11.78 -14.32
N PHE A 456 -13.09 11.30 -13.96
CA PHE A 456 -12.37 10.28 -14.74
C PHE A 456 -13.17 8.98 -14.84
N HIS A 457 -13.82 8.58 -13.76
CA HIS A 457 -14.72 7.44 -13.74
C HIS A 457 -15.89 7.61 -14.74
N ARG A 458 -16.53 8.79 -14.78
CA ARG A 458 -17.59 9.10 -15.77
C ARG A 458 -17.07 9.08 -17.21
N LEU A 459 -15.81 9.46 -17.42
CA LEU A 459 -15.14 9.41 -18.72
C LEU A 459 -14.55 8.03 -19.06
N HIS A 460 -14.73 7.02 -18.20
CA HIS A 460 -14.15 5.68 -18.34
C HIS A 460 -12.61 5.64 -18.44
N ILE A 461 -11.92 6.64 -17.90
CA ILE A 461 -10.45 6.72 -17.86
C ILE A 461 -9.95 6.07 -16.56
N TYR A 462 -9.06 5.07 -16.69
CA TYR A 462 -8.42 4.41 -15.54
C TYR A 462 -6.93 4.22 -15.77
N TRP A 463 -6.12 4.87 -14.95
CA TRP A 463 -4.67 4.63 -14.96
C TRP A 463 -4.33 3.40 -14.12
N LYS A 464 -3.80 2.36 -14.78
CA LYS A 464 -3.36 1.10 -14.15
C LYS A 464 -1.95 0.75 -14.62
N LEU A 465 -1.15 0.19 -13.71
CA LEU A 465 0.17 -0.38 -14.01
C LEU A 465 0.08 -1.87 -14.31
#